data_AF-A0A067EEY1-F1
#
_entry.id   AF-A0A067EEY1-F1
#
_cell.length_a   1.000
_cell.length_b   1.000
_cell.length_c   1.000
_cell.angle_alpha   90.00
_cell.angle_beta   90.00
_cell.angle_gamma   90.00
#
_symmetry.space_group_name_H-M   'P 1'
#
loop_
_entity.id
_entity.type
_entity.pdbx_description
1 polymer ?
#
loop_
_entity_poly.entity_id
_entity_poly.type
_entity_poly.pdbx_seq_one_letter_code
_entity_poly.pdbx_strand_id
1 'polypeptide(L)'
;MFKVYPGQRTGGIEADMMAANELNAHAFLQSSSKGLCQNLVVLVGGFETKTGEQWLAFRSDGKYSAADYAKLTSEKISKNHSAGESSWNRFETEQILKRRRYFVIKLFQGAMSGLAYMHDHDRLHQSLGPSSVILNTIVEKDAAYLVPRLRDLSFSVDISFQNLEEDPGTFSEGLWRRAAAAGAFTPMEKRAFGIADDVYEAGLLLAYLAFVTFCEANVMDSLSLQRLLESTFRLDLQATREYCLADDRLLEAVKFLDLGEGAGWELLQVEIVFKVYRLSITPQILAIYVHIWKSHMGFSPLQSPAFQEFIDKFLYGYVISLAAMLNPDFQQRPIAEAVINHRFTAGAVL
;
A
#
# COMPACT_ATOMS: atom_id res chain seq x y z
N MET A 1 16.07 -1.87 -18.75
CA MET A 1 15.14 -0.74 -18.98
C MET A 1 15.91 0.54 -18.73
N PHE A 2 15.69 1.58 -19.53
CA PHE A 2 16.30 2.90 -19.29
C PHE A 2 15.24 3.88 -18.83
N LYS A 3 15.59 4.73 -17.87
CA LYS A 3 14.86 5.95 -17.50
C LYS A 3 15.76 7.13 -17.79
N VAL A 4 15.20 8.17 -18.42
CA VAL A 4 15.93 9.33 -18.89
C VAL A 4 15.42 10.56 -18.18
N TYR A 5 16.32 11.33 -17.61
CA TYR A 5 16.06 12.67 -17.12
C TYR A 5 16.61 13.68 -18.13
N PRO A 6 15.81 14.68 -18.54
CA PRO A 6 16.27 15.71 -19.46
C PRO A 6 17.40 16.50 -18.80
N GLY A 7 18.45 16.80 -19.58
CA GLY A 7 19.56 17.61 -19.06
C GLY A 7 19.14 19.03 -18.70
N GLN A 8 19.97 19.72 -17.91
CA GLN A 8 19.68 21.01 -17.29
C GLN A 8 19.08 22.07 -18.24
N ARG A 9 19.46 22.08 -19.52
CA ARG A 9 18.93 23.03 -20.53
C ARG A 9 17.43 22.87 -20.79
N THR A 10 16.90 21.67 -20.63
CA THR A 10 15.49 21.33 -20.90
C THR A 10 14.75 20.99 -19.61
N GLY A 11 15.39 20.29 -18.68
CA GLY A 11 14.81 19.84 -17.42
C GLY A 11 15.03 20.76 -16.22
N GLY A 12 15.88 21.78 -16.36
CA GLY A 12 16.31 22.60 -15.24
C GLY A 12 17.16 21.81 -14.22
N ILE A 13 17.49 22.45 -13.11
CA ILE A 13 18.26 21.85 -12.01
C ILE A 13 17.48 20.70 -11.34
N GLU A 14 16.16 20.78 -11.34
CA GLU A 14 15.28 19.79 -10.72
C GLU A 14 15.43 18.40 -11.36
N ALA A 15 15.59 18.31 -12.69
CA ALA A 15 15.77 17.03 -13.37
C ALA A 15 17.06 16.31 -12.95
N ASP A 16 18.16 17.05 -12.83
CA ASP A 16 19.45 16.51 -12.35
C ASP A 16 19.34 16.10 -10.88
N MET A 17 18.68 16.90 -10.05
CA MET A 17 18.44 16.58 -8.65
C MET A 17 17.56 15.32 -8.48
N MET A 18 16.52 15.16 -9.30
CA MET A 18 15.68 13.96 -9.31
C MET A 18 16.45 12.70 -9.75
N ALA A 19 17.28 12.82 -10.79
CA ALA A 19 18.13 11.74 -11.25
C ALA A 19 19.14 11.31 -10.18
N ALA A 20 19.81 12.29 -9.55
CA ALA A 20 20.75 12.06 -8.46
C ALA A 20 20.06 11.42 -7.25
N ASN A 21 18.87 11.89 -6.88
CA ASN A 21 18.13 11.33 -5.75
C ASN A 21 17.70 9.89 -6.00
N GLU A 22 17.18 9.57 -7.20
CA GLU A 22 16.82 8.19 -7.54
C GLU A 22 18.05 7.27 -7.56
N LEU A 23 19.17 7.72 -8.12
CA LEU A 23 20.44 6.98 -8.12
C LEU A 23 20.91 6.71 -6.68
N ASN A 24 20.91 7.73 -5.83
CA ASN A 24 21.35 7.61 -4.43
C ASN A 24 20.43 6.71 -3.61
N ALA A 25 19.11 6.83 -3.78
CA ALA A 25 18.14 5.97 -3.11
C ALA A 25 18.34 4.49 -3.47
N HIS A 26 18.52 4.18 -4.76
CA HIS A 26 18.82 2.81 -5.20
C HIS A 26 20.19 2.33 -4.71
N ALA A 27 21.24 3.14 -4.83
CA ALA A 27 22.57 2.77 -4.36
C ALA A 27 22.56 2.43 -2.87
N PHE A 28 21.90 3.25 -2.05
CA PHE A 28 21.70 3.03 -0.63
C PHE A 28 20.94 1.72 -0.36
N LEU A 29 19.73 1.56 -0.91
CA LEU A 29 18.88 0.38 -0.67
C LEU A 29 19.51 -0.94 -1.15
N GLN A 30 20.35 -0.90 -2.20
CA GLN A 30 21.04 -2.07 -2.74
C GLN A 30 22.34 -2.43 -2.01
N SER A 31 22.89 -1.50 -1.22
CA SER A 31 24.09 -1.74 -0.42
C SER A 31 23.82 -2.39 0.94
N SER A 32 22.54 -2.68 1.25
CA SER A 32 22.14 -3.28 2.52
C SER A 32 22.78 -4.65 2.75
N SER A 33 23.21 -4.88 3.99
CA SER A 33 23.72 -6.19 4.45
C SER A 33 22.63 -7.27 4.50
N LYS A 34 21.34 -6.88 4.50
CA LYS A 34 20.20 -7.81 4.46
C LYS A 34 19.93 -8.39 3.06
N GLY A 35 20.71 -7.99 2.05
CA GLY A 35 20.60 -8.44 0.67
C GLY A 35 19.59 -7.62 -0.15
N LEU A 36 19.45 -7.96 -1.43
CA LEU A 36 18.59 -7.22 -2.36
C LEU A 36 17.12 -7.58 -2.15
N CYS A 37 16.27 -6.57 -1.96
CA CYS A 37 14.82 -6.74 -1.96
C CYS A 37 14.31 -7.11 -3.36
N GLN A 38 13.68 -8.29 -3.49
CA GLN A 38 13.12 -8.73 -4.77
C GLN A 38 11.95 -7.87 -5.27
N ASN A 39 11.32 -7.10 -4.37
CA ASN A 39 10.19 -6.22 -4.61
C ASN A 39 10.59 -4.76 -4.87
N LEU A 40 11.87 -4.50 -5.11
CA LEU A 40 12.37 -3.23 -5.64
C LEU A 40 13.07 -3.48 -6.98
N VAL A 41 12.98 -2.54 -7.91
CA VAL A 41 13.76 -2.62 -9.15
C VAL A 41 15.25 -2.47 -8.87
N VAL A 42 16.06 -3.20 -9.63
CA VAL A 42 17.52 -3.16 -9.47
C VAL A 42 18.13 -2.16 -10.45
N LEU A 43 18.75 -1.11 -9.92
CA LEU A 43 19.64 -0.21 -10.64
C LEU A 43 20.96 -0.92 -10.95
N VAL A 44 21.31 -0.95 -12.24
CA VAL A 44 22.56 -1.52 -12.77
C VAL A 44 23.64 -0.44 -12.85
N GLY A 45 23.26 0.79 -13.13
CA GLY A 45 24.18 1.93 -13.19
C GLY A 45 23.50 3.17 -13.78
N GLY A 46 24.25 4.26 -13.89
CA GLY A 46 23.82 5.47 -14.56
C GLY A 46 24.96 6.11 -15.36
N PHE A 47 24.62 6.90 -16.36
CA PHE A 47 25.58 7.70 -17.12
C PHE A 47 24.95 9.00 -17.61
N GLU A 48 25.79 10.01 -17.82
CA GLU A 48 25.40 11.28 -18.42
C GLU A 48 25.80 11.31 -19.90
N THR A 49 24.93 11.83 -20.76
CA THR A 49 25.24 12.04 -22.18
C THR A 49 25.95 13.37 -22.41
N LYS A 50 26.55 13.57 -23.60
CA LYS A 50 27.15 14.87 -23.97
C LYS A 50 26.14 16.02 -24.02
N THR A 51 24.85 15.71 -24.09
CA THR A 51 23.72 16.64 -24.08
C THR A 51 23.27 16.97 -22.65
N GLY A 52 23.87 16.36 -21.63
CA GLY A 52 23.58 16.54 -20.21
C GLY A 52 22.42 15.70 -19.69
N GLU A 53 21.86 14.80 -20.51
CA GLU A 53 20.77 13.93 -20.07
C GLU A 53 21.32 12.85 -19.12
N GLN A 54 20.61 12.60 -18.02
CA GLN A 54 20.97 11.56 -17.05
C GLN A 54 20.20 10.29 -17.38
N TRP A 55 20.92 9.21 -17.66
CA TRP A 55 20.35 7.91 -18.02
C TRP A 55 20.58 6.92 -16.90
N LEU A 56 19.50 6.41 -16.31
CA LEU A 56 19.54 5.36 -15.31
C LEU A 56 19.15 4.02 -15.94
N ALA A 57 20.02 3.03 -15.78
CA ALA A 57 19.86 1.69 -16.33
C ALA A 57 19.38 0.73 -15.24
N PHE A 58 18.22 0.11 -15.45
CA PHE A 58 17.63 -0.86 -14.53
C PHE A 58 17.61 -2.26 -15.15
N ARG A 59 17.70 -3.29 -14.30
CA ARG A 59 17.50 -4.69 -14.71
C ARG A 59 16.11 -4.84 -15.33
N SER A 60 16.03 -5.63 -16.40
CA SER A 60 14.78 -5.83 -17.13
C SER A 60 13.87 -6.85 -16.44
N ASP A 61 13.19 -6.40 -15.39
CA ASP A 61 12.38 -7.26 -14.51
C ASP A 61 10.89 -7.31 -14.86
N GLY A 62 10.49 -6.60 -15.92
CA GLY A 62 9.10 -6.48 -16.37
C GLY A 62 8.94 -5.28 -17.31
N LYS A 63 7.88 -5.29 -18.11
CA LYS A 63 7.56 -4.21 -19.05
C LYS A 63 6.20 -3.56 -18.80
N TYR A 64 5.37 -4.18 -17.96
CA TYR A 64 4.04 -3.69 -17.62
C TYR A 64 4.06 -3.10 -16.21
N SER A 65 3.30 -2.05 -16.01
CA SER A 65 2.98 -1.50 -14.69
C SER A 65 1.65 -2.07 -14.17
N ALA A 66 1.35 -1.82 -12.90
CA ALA A 66 0.02 -2.09 -12.36
C ALA A 66 -1.07 -1.24 -13.06
N ALA A 67 -0.74 -0.04 -13.53
CA ALA A 67 -1.62 0.78 -14.36
C ALA A 67 -1.93 0.10 -15.70
N ASP A 68 -0.91 -0.45 -16.39
CA ASP A 68 -1.11 -1.19 -17.64
C ASP A 68 -1.99 -2.41 -17.44
N TYR A 69 -1.76 -3.18 -16.37
CA TYR A 69 -2.58 -4.33 -16.01
C TYR A 69 -4.04 -3.93 -15.76
N ALA A 70 -4.27 -2.89 -14.95
CA ALA A 70 -5.61 -2.43 -14.61
C ALA A 70 -6.37 -1.95 -15.86
N LYS A 71 -5.71 -1.17 -16.73
CA LYS A 71 -6.26 -0.74 -18.01
C LYS A 71 -6.62 -1.90 -18.92
N LEU A 72 -5.72 -2.86 -19.11
CA LEU A 72 -5.99 -4.02 -19.98
C LEU A 72 -7.16 -4.86 -19.46
N THR A 73 -7.28 -4.95 -18.13
CA THR A 73 -8.35 -5.72 -17.49
C THR A 73 -9.71 -5.02 -17.63
N SER A 74 -9.77 -3.71 -17.39
CA SER A 74 -11.02 -2.95 -17.55
C SER A 74 -11.50 -2.90 -18.99
N GLU A 75 -10.59 -2.73 -19.95
CA GLU A 75 -10.90 -2.79 -21.39
C GLU A 75 -11.42 -4.18 -21.79
N LYS A 76 -10.89 -5.25 -21.19
CA LYS A 76 -11.39 -6.61 -21.43
C LYS A 76 -12.81 -6.79 -20.91
N ILE A 77 -13.14 -6.24 -19.74
CA ILE A 77 -14.51 -6.28 -19.19
C ILE A 77 -15.47 -5.53 -20.13
N SER A 78 -15.12 -4.31 -20.55
CA SER A 78 -15.95 -3.52 -21.48
C SER A 78 -16.20 -4.24 -22.81
N LYS A 79 -15.17 -4.90 -23.37
CA LYS A 79 -15.31 -5.67 -24.62
C LYS A 79 -16.28 -6.84 -24.44
N ASN A 80 -16.14 -7.62 -23.37
CA ASN A 80 -17.02 -8.76 -23.09
C ASN A 80 -18.48 -8.30 -22.92
N HIS A 81 -18.71 -7.18 -22.23
CA HIS A 81 -20.05 -6.61 -22.08
C HIS A 81 -20.65 -6.17 -23.43
N SER A 82 -19.86 -5.45 -24.24
CA SER A 82 -20.29 -4.96 -25.57
C SER A 82 -20.55 -6.07 -26.59
N ALA A 83 -19.82 -7.18 -26.50
CA ALA A 83 -19.96 -8.32 -27.41
C ALA A 83 -21.21 -9.17 -27.13
N GLY A 84 -21.96 -8.89 -26.06
CA GLY A 84 -23.05 -9.75 -25.61
C GLY A 84 -22.56 -11.17 -25.28
N GLU A 85 -21.25 -11.34 -25.09
CA GLU A 85 -20.61 -12.56 -24.62
C GLU A 85 -20.95 -12.73 -23.14
N SER A 86 -22.23 -12.97 -22.86
CA SER A 86 -22.60 -13.74 -21.69
C SER A 86 -21.85 -15.06 -21.84
N SER A 87 -20.79 -15.23 -21.06
CA SER A 87 -20.17 -16.53 -20.91
C SER A 87 -21.29 -17.46 -20.44
N TRP A 88 -21.84 -18.24 -21.37
CA TRP A 88 -22.84 -19.27 -21.07
C TRP A 88 -22.33 -20.26 -20.01
N ASN A 89 -21.02 -20.21 -19.71
CA ASN A 89 -20.35 -20.93 -18.65
C ASN A 89 -20.07 -20.03 -17.42
N ARG A 90 -21.01 -20.04 -16.47
CA ARG A 90 -20.86 -19.37 -15.17
C ARG A 90 -19.59 -19.80 -14.41
N PHE A 91 -19.21 -21.08 -14.52
CA PHE A 91 -18.01 -21.61 -13.85
C PHE A 91 -16.73 -20.95 -14.38
N GLU A 92 -16.65 -20.67 -15.68
CA GLU A 92 -15.48 -20.02 -16.27
C GLU A 92 -15.34 -18.57 -15.79
N THR A 93 -16.45 -17.83 -15.71
CA THR A 93 -16.47 -16.46 -15.18
C THR A 93 -16.02 -16.41 -13.71
N GLU A 94 -16.55 -17.31 -12.87
CA GLU A 94 -16.16 -17.40 -11.46
C GLU A 94 -14.67 -17.74 -11.30
N GLN A 95 -14.12 -18.63 -12.14
CA GLN A 95 -12.69 -18.94 -12.12
C GLN A 95 -11.81 -17.77 -12.59
N ILE A 96 -12.23 -17.02 -13.61
CA ILE A 96 -11.52 -15.81 -14.05
C ILE A 96 -11.49 -14.78 -12.92
N LEU A 97 -12.63 -14.53 -12.28
CA LEU A 97 -12.70 -13.61 -11.14
C LEU A 97 -11.85 -14.08 -9.97
N LYS A 98 -11.85 -15.38 -9.64
CA LYS A 98 -10.98 -15.93 -8.58
C LYS A 98 -9.50 -15.68 -8.88
N ARG A 99 -9.05 -15.93 -10.11
CA ARG A 99 -7.66 -15.68 -10.53
C ARG A 99 -7.31 -14.20 -10.47
N ARG A 100 -8.21 -13.33 -10.91
CA ARG A 100 -8.02 -11.87 -10.83
C ARG A 100 -7.87 -11.39 -9.39
N ARG A 101 -8.74 -11.84 -8.49
CA ARG A 101 -8.67 -11.50 -7.05
C ARG A 101 -7.34 -11.94 -6.45
N TYR A 102 -6.90 -13.17 -6.73
CA TYR A 102 -5.59 -13.65 -6.31
C TYR A 102 -4.44 -12.83 -6.90
N PHE A 103 -4.49 -12.51 -8.20
CA PHE A 103 -3.47 -11.70 -8.86
C PHE A 103 -3.36 -10.30 -8.24
N VAL A 104 -4.49 -9.61 -8.02
CA VAL A 104 -4.53 -8.27 -7.41
C VAL A 104 -4.01 -8.29 -5.97
N ILE A 105 -4.39 -9.29 -5.16
CA ILE A 105 -3.87 -9.43 -3.79
C ILE A 105 -2.36 -9.69 -3.80
N LYS A 106 -1.85 -10.58 -4.66
CA LYS A 106 -0.40 -10.82 -4.80
C LYS A 106 0.34 -9.59 -5.30
N LEU A 107 -0.26 -8.81 -6.21
CA LEU A 107 0.28 -7.55 -6.69
C LEU A 107 0.47 -6.57 -5.54
N PHE A 108 -0.60 -6.31 -4.80
CA PHE A 108 -0.58 -5.37 -3.69
C PHE A 108 0.35 -5.83 -2.56
N GLN A 109 0.33 -7.13 -2.22
CA GLN A 109 1.24 -7.73 -1.24
C GLN A 109 2.71 -7.48 -1.61
N GLY A 110 3.09 -7.68 -2.89
CA GLY A 110 4.46 -7.42 -3.34
C GLY A 110 4.86 -5.95 -3.27
N ALA A 111 3.95 -5.03 -3.61
CA ALA A 111 4.18 -3.60 -3.43
C ALA A 111 4.42 -3.25 -1.95
N MET A 112 3.60 -3.78 -1.05
CA MET A 112 3.75 -3.58 0.39
C MET A 112 5.05 -4.18 0.94
N SER A 113 5.48 -5.34 0.45
CA SER A 113 6.78 -5.92 0.82
C SER A 113 7.96 -5.02 0.42
N GLY A 114 7.89 -4.41 -0.76
CA GLY A 114 8.89 -3.42 -1.19
C GLY A 114 8.90 -2.19 -0.28
N LEU A 115 7.71 -1.70 0.08
CA LEU A 115 7.55 -0.51 0.93
C LEU A 115 8.04 -0.77 2.36
N ALA A 116 7.69 -1.92 2.94
CA ALA A 116 8.16 -2.34 4.26
C ALA A 116 9.70 -2.44 4.30
N TYR A 117 10.31 -2.97 3.23
CA TYR A 117 11.77 -2.98 3.12
C TYR A 117 12.35 -1.56 3.09
N MET A 118 11.76 -0.63 2.35
CA MET A 118 12.23 0.76 2.33
C MET A 118 12.12 1.41 3.73
N HIS A 119 10.99 1.23 4.42
CA HIS A 119 10.76 1.76 5.76
C HIS A 119 11.72 1.20 6.81
N ASP A 120 12.07 -0.09 6.72
CA ASP A 120 13.09 -0.75 7.55
C ASP A 120 14.52 -0.23 7.29
N HIS A 121 14.74 0.48 6.18
CA HIS A 121 15.99 1.12 5.82
C HIS A 121 15.91 2.65 5.89
N ASP A 122 14.98 3.21 6.66
CA ASP A 122 14.80 4.66 6.82
C ASP A 122 14.63 5.41 5.49
N ARG A 123 13.94 4.78 4.53
CA ARG A 123 13.61 5.38 3.23
C ARG A 123 12.11 5.41 3.00
N LEU A 124 11.61 6.54 2.54
CA LEU A 124 10.24 6.70 2.04
C LEU A 124 10.19 6.59 0.52
N HIS A 125 9.03 6.24 -0.03
CA HIS A 125 8.77 6.23 -1.47
C HIS A 125 8.26 7.57 -2.00
N GLN A 126 7.23 8.16 -1.36
CA GLN A 126 6.68 9.51 -1.65
C GLN A 126 6.12 9.74 -3.06
N SER A 127 5.83 8.66 -3.78
CA SER A 127 5.32 8.70 -5.15
C SER A 127 4.65 7.38 -5.52
N LEU A 128 4.11 6.67 -4.52
CA LEU A 128 3.56 5.35 -4.69
C LEU A 128 2.24 5.43 -5.46
N GLY A 129 2.14 4.69 -6.56
CA GLY A 129 0.96 4.67 -7.40
C GLY A 129 1.00 3.52 -8.41
N PRO A 130 -0.03 3.37 -9.24
CA PRO A 130 -0.13 2.20 -10.12
C PRO A 130 0.98 2.14 -11.19
N SER A 131 1.54 3.29 -11.58
CA SER A 131 2.68 3.34 -12.52
C SER A 131 4.02 3.02 -11.85
N SER A 132 4.14 3.19 -10.53
CA SER A 132 5.37 2.94 -9.78
C SER A 132 5.55 1.48 -9.37
N VAL A 133 4.63 0.58 -9.77
CA VAL A 133 4.73 -0.87 -9.54
C VAL A 133 4.88 -1.60 -10.87
N ILE A 134 6.04 -2.21 -11.11
CA ILE A 134 6.34 -3.01 -12.31
C ILE A 134 6.04 -4.48 -12.07
N LEU A 135 5.51 -5.13 -13.10
CA LEU A 135 5.09 -6.53 -13.09
C LEU A 135 5.91 -7.32 -14.13
N ASN A 136 6.43 -8.47 -13.70
CA ASN A 136 7.09 -9.43 -14.59
C ASN A 136 6.10 -10.19 -15.49
N THR A 137 4.84 -10.29 -15.09
CA THR A 137 3.74 -10.88 -15.86
C THR A 137 2.44 -10.16 -15.55
N ILE A 138 1.53 -10.14 -16.53
CA ILE A 138 0.13 -9.68 -16.39
C ILE A 138 -0.88 -10.83 -16.60
N VAL A 139 -0.36 -12.05 -16.67
CA VAL A 139 -1.14 -13.25 -16.96
C VAL A 139 -1.67 -13.80 -15.63
N GLU A 140 -2.97 -13.63 -15.36
CA GLU A 140 -3.59 -13.96 -14.06
C GLU A 140 -3.41 -15.42 -13.62
N LYS A 141 -3.32 -16.38 -14.56
CA LYS A 141 -3.04 -17.80 -14.25
C LYS A 141 -1.64 -18.04 -13.69
N ASP A 142 -0.70 -17.13 -13.96
CA ASP A 142 0.70 -17.23 -13.55
C ASP A 142 0.98 -16.38 -12.29
N ALA A 143 -0.07 -15.97 -11.57
CA ALA A 143 0.00 -15.15 -10.36
C ALA A 143 0.95 -15.71 -9.28
N ALA A 144 1.16 -17.03 -9.23
CA ALA A 144 2.12 -17.65 -8.32
C ALA A 144 3.59 -17.22 -8.59
N TYR A 145 3.90 -16.81 -9.82
CA TYR A 145 5.21 -16.32 -10.25
C TYR A 145 5.27 -14.80 -10.35
N LEU A 146 4.20 -14.09 -9.96
CA LEU A 146 4.16 -12.64 -9.97
C LEU A 146 5.12 -12.08 -8.91
N VAL A 147 6.04 -11.22 -9.34
CA VAL A 147 6.94 -10.47 -8.47
C VAL A 147 6.77 -8.98 -8.77
N PRO A 148 5.88 -8.28 -8.04
CA PRO A 148 5.69 -6.83 -8.16
C PRO A 148 6.91 -6.10 -7.62
N ARG A 149 7.35 -5.04 -8.31
CA ARG A 149 8.53 -4.27 -7.92
C ARG A 149 8.25 -2.77 -7.91
N LEU A 150 8.55 -2.11 -6.80
CA LEU A 150 8.50 -0.65 -6.72
C LEU A 150 9.66 -0.03 -7.52
N ARG A 151 9.40 1.15 -8.08
CA ARG A 151 10.33 1.97 -8.88
C ARG A 151 10.02 3.45 -8.68
N ASP A 152 10.73 4.32 -9.39
CA ASP A 152 10.51 5.77 -9.38
C ASP A 152 10.83 6.42 -8.04
N LEU A 153 12.02 6.12 -7.52
CA LEU A 153 12.54 6.62 -6.24
C LEU A 153 13.10 8.05 -6.31
N SER A 154 12.73 8.83 -7.33
CA SER A 154 13.20 10.21 -7.51
C SER A 154 12.73 11.17 -6.42
N PHE A 155 11.62 10.85 -5.75
CA PHE A 155 11.11 11.60 -4.60
C PHE A 155 11.39 10.90 -3.27
N SER A 156 12.20 9.84 -3.26
CA SER A 156 12.52 9.11 -2.03
C SER A 156 13.19 10.04 -1.01
N VAL A 157 12.80 9.90 0.25
CA VAL A 157 13.27 10.73 1.36
C VAL A 157 13.98 9.86 2.39
N ASP A 158 15.13 10.34 2.87
CA ASP A 158 15.85 9.78 4.01
C ASP A 158 15.20 10.26 5.31
N ILE A 159 14.78 9.32 6.15
CA ILE A 159 14.13 9.58 7.44
C ILE A 159 14.98 9.10 8.62
N SER A 160 16.29 8.93 8.42
CA SER A 160 17.22 8.74 9.52
C SER A 160 17.18 9.96 10.44
N PHE A 161 17.35 9.76 11.74
CA PHE A 161 17.25 10.85 12.72
C PHE A 161 18.24 12.00 12.45
N GLN A 162 19.42 11.68 11.92
CA GLN A 162 20.43 12.68 11.54
C GLN A 162 19.89 13.61 10.44
N ASN A 163 19.26 13.05 9.40
CA ASN A 163 18.72 13.84 8.30
C ASN A 163 17.45 14.64 8.68
N LEU A 164 16.69 14.19 9.67
CA LEU A 164 15.47 14.86 10.13
C LEU A 164 15.72 16.07 11.04
N GLU A 165 16.92 16.17 11.60
CA GLU A 165 17.39 17.31 12.39
C GLU A 165 17.97 18.44 11.52
N GLU A 166 18.38 18.12 10.29
CA GLU A 166 18.88 19.08 9.30
C GLU A 166 17.73 19.80 8.55
N ASP A 167 18.08 20.88 7.85
CA ASP A 167 17.11 21.62 7.04
C ASP A 167 16.54 20.73 5.93
N PRO A 168 15.21 20.72 5.74
CA PRO A 168 14.57 19.83 4.79
C PRO A 168 15.03 20.11 3.35
N GLY A 169 15.54 19.09 2.67
CA GLY A 169 15.89 19.17 1.25
C GLY A 169 14.69 19.51 0.36
N THR A 170 14.94 20.15 -0.79
CA THR A 170 13.95 20.77 -1.68
C THR A 170 12.75 19.87 -2.04
N PHE A 171 12.95 18.56 -2.26
CA PHE A 171 11.86 17.64 -2.61
C PHE A 171 11.00 17.19 -1.42
N SER A 172 11.48 17.40 -0.20
CA SER A 172 10.79 16.96 1.03
C SER A 172 10.00 18.10 1.70
N GLU A 173 10.14 19.35 1.24
CA GLU A 173 9.44 20.51 1.81
C GLU A 173 7.92 20.30 1.85
N GLY A 174 7.35 19.80 0.75
CA GLY A 174 5.92 19.51 0.68
C GLY A 174 5.48 18.47 1.71
N LEU A 175 6.26 17.41 1.91
CA LEU A 175 6.01 16.37 2.91
C LEU A 175 6.05 16.96 4.32
N TRP A 176 7.10 17.71 4.67
CA TRP A 176 7.26 18.25 6.01
C TRP A 176 6.29 19.38 6.34
N ARG A 177 5.82 20.13 5.33
CA ARG A 177 4.70 21.06 5.51
C ARG A 177 3.42 20.32 5.88
N ARG A 178 3.12 19.17 5.26
CA ARG A 178 1.98 18.33 5.64
C ARG A 178 2.15 17.74 7.04
N ALA A 179 3.36 17.29 7.37
CA ALA A 179 3.70 16.78 8.70
C ALA A 179 3.43 17.82 9.79
N ALA A 180 3.92 19.04 9.61
CA ALA A 180 3.70 20.15 10.54
C ALA A 180 2.20 20.50 10.67
N ALA A 181 1.46 20.52 9.56
CA ALA A 181 0.01 20.75 9.57
C ALA A 181 -0.77 19.65 10.32
N ALA A 182 -0.26 18.42 10.31
CA ALA A 182 -0.78 17.30 11.08
C ALA A 182 -0.27 17.24 12.53
N GLY A 183 0.53 18.22 12.97
CA GLY A 183 1.04 18.31 14.33
C GLY A 183 2.32 17.51 14.61
N ALA A 184 3.01 17.02 13.57
CA ALA A 184 4.27 16.31 13.70
C ALA A 184 5.46 17.27 13.67
N PHE A 185 6.04 17.58 14.84
CA PHE A 185 7.10 18.59 14.97
C PHE A 185 8.45 18.01 15.35
N THR A 186 8.47 16.93 16.12
CA THR A 186 9.71 16.24 16.51
C THR A 186 10.22 15.32 15.41
N PRO A 187 11.53 14.99 15.36
CA PRO A 187 12.07 14.03 14.40
C PRO A 187 11.33 12.68 14.42
N MET A 188 10.97 12.20 15.62
CA MET A 188 10.21 10.95 15.77
C MET A 188 8.81 11.04 15.15
N GLU A 189 8.09 12.15 15.36
CA GLU A 189 6.77 12.36 14.77
C GLU A 189 6.85 12.55 13.26
N LYS A 190 7.86 13.29 12.75
CA LYS A 190 8.08 13.46 11.31
C LYS A 190 8.35 12.10 10.64
N ARG A 191 9.18 11.26 11.26
CA ARG A 191 9.45 9.88 10.79
C ARG A 191 8.15 9.06 10.72
N ALA A 192 7.36 9.09 11.79
CA ALA A 192 6.07 8.39 11.84
C ALA A 192 5.08 8.92 10.78
N PHE A 193 5.02 10.25 10.60
CA PHE A 193 4.19 10.89 9.59
C PHE A 193 4.59 10.45 8.17
N GLY A 194 5.87 10.48 7.83
CA GLY A 194 6.35 10.09 6.51
C GLY A 194 6.03 8.63 6.16
N ILE A 195 6.21 7.72 7.12
CA ILE A 195 5.83 6.30 6.97
C ILE A 195 4.31 6.18 6.75
N ALA A 196 3.52 6.90 7.54
CA ALA A 196 2.06 6.91 7.45
C ALA A 196 1.54 7.57 6.14
N ASP A 197 2.30 8.49 5.55
CA ASP A 197 1.99 9.15 4.27
C ASP A 197 2.19 8.17 3.10
N ASP A 198 3.29 7.42 3.08
CA ASP A 198 3.50 6.33 2.12
C ASP A 198 2.41 5.24 2.23
N VAL A 199 1.98 4.90 3.45
CA VAL A 199 0.91 3.91 3.67
C VAL A 199 -0.45 4.44 3.19
N TYR A 200 -0.69 5.75 3.29
CA TYR A 200 -1.87 6.36 2.71
C TYR A 200 -1.90 6.24 1.18
N GLU A 201 -0.78 6.52 0.51
CA GLU A 201 -0.63 6.29 -0.93
C GLU A 201 -0.84 4.80 -1.28
N ALA A 202 -0.39 3.88 -0.44
CA ALA A 202 -0.66 2.46 -0.60
C ALA A 202 -2.17 2.12 -0.47
N GLY A 203 -2.88 2.80 0.43
CA GLY A 203 -4.34 2.74 0.53
C GLY A 203 -5.02 3.16 -0.78
N LEU A 204 -4.59 4.27 -1.37
CA LEU A 204 -5.07 4.73 -2.66
C LEU A 204 -4.73 3.75 -3.80
N LEU A 205 -3.54 3.13 -3.76
CA LEU A 205 -3.16 2.07 -4.70
C LEU A 205 -4.09 0.85 -4.59
N LEU A 206 -4.40 0.38 -3.37
CA LEU A 206 -5.33 -0.73 -3.18
C LEU A 206 -6.73 -0.39 -3.73
N ALA A 207 -7.24 0.80 -3.40
CA ALA A 207 -8.52 1.27 -3.91
C ALA A 207 -8.50 1.35 -5.45
N TYR A 208 -7.42 1.87 -6.05
CA TYR A 208 -7.25 1.91 -7.50
C TYR A 208 -7.30 0.50 -8.11
N LEU A 209 -6.55 -0.44 -7.54
CA LEU A 209 -6.53 -1.82 -8.01
C LEU A 209 -7.92 -2.44 -7.92
N ALA A 210 -8.66 -2.22 -6.84
CA ALA A 210 -10.03 -2.70 -6.72
C ALA A 210 -10.96 -2.10 -7.78
N PHE A 211 -11.02 -0.77 -7.88
CA PHE A 211 -12.02 -0.10 -8.70
C PHE A 211 -11.68 -0.02 -10.19
N VAL A 212 -10.41 -0.10 -10.58
CA VAL A 212 -10.05 -0.08 -12.00
C VAL A 212 -9.95 -1.49 -12.58
N THR A 213 -9.48 -2.49 -11.82
CA THR A 213 -9.32 -3.85 -12.38
C THR A 213 -10.63 -4.63 -12.46
N PHE A 214 -11.63 -4.32 -11.62
CA PHE A 214 -12.89 -5.05 -11.57
C PHE A 214 -14.07 -4.34 -12.25
N CYS A 215 -13.86 -3.12 -12.77
CA CYS A 215 -14.89 -2.33 -13.43
C CYS A 215 -14.60 -2.15 -14.92
N GLU A 216 -15.61 -1.74 -15.66
CA GLU A 216 -15.46 -1.36 -17.08
C GLU A 216 -14.53 -0.15 -17.26
N ALA A 217 -13.86 -0.09 -18.41
CA ALA A 217 -13.04 1.05 -18.78
C ALA A 217 -13.85 2.35 -18.78
N ASN A 218 -13.21 3.44 -18.34
CA ASN A 218 -13.79 4.78 -18.20
C ASN A 218 -14.88 4.93 -17.11
N VAL A 219 -15.19 3.88 -16.34
CA VAL A 219 -16.06 4.01 -15.15
C VAL A 219 -15.29 4.66 -14.00
N MET A 220 -14.04 4.25 -13.80
CA MET A 220 -13.16 4.78 -12.77
C MET A 220 -11.76 5.00 -13.32
N ASP A 221 -11.11 6.08 -12.89
CA ASP A 221 -9.70 6.38 -13.07
C ASP A 221 -9.10 6.89 -11.74
N SER A 222 -7.77 7.06 -11.67
CA SER A 222 -7.10 7.48 -10.45
C SER A 222 -7.63 8.80 -9.87
N LEU A 223 -7.88 9.80 -10.73
CA LEU A 223 -8.33 11.12 -10.30
C LEU A 223 -9.79 11.08 -9.86
N SER A 224 -10.63 10.36 -10.59
CA SER A 224 -12.04 10.16 -10.25
C SER A 224 -12.19 9.42 -8.92
N LEU A 225 -11.40 8.38 -8.70
CA LEU A 225 -11.38 7.63 -7.44
C LEU A 225 -10.90 8.50 -6.27
N GLN A 226 -9.79 9.22 -6.46
CA GLN A 226 -9.28 10.13 -5.42
C GLN A 226 -10.31 11.20 -5.06
N ARG A 227 -10.99 11.80 -6.05
CA ARG A 227 -12.08 12.77 -5.80
C ARG A 227 -13.24 12.13 -5.05
N LEU A 228 -13.65 10.93 -5.43
CA LEU A 228 -14.73 10.19 -4.77
C LEU A 228 -14.41 10.00 -3.27
N LEU A 229 -13.22 9.47 -2.98
CA LEU A 229 -12.80 9.16 -1.62
C LEU A 229 -12.54 10.44 -0.82
N GLU A 230 -11.68 11.34 -1.31
CA GLU A 230 -11.18 12.48 -0.52
C GLU A 230 -12.13 13.68 -0.54
N SER A 231 -12.73 14.00 -1.69
CA SER A 231 -13.55 15.21 -1.83
C SER A 231 -15.03 14.95 -1.56
N THR A 232 -15.60 13.92 -2.17
CA THR A 232 -17.04 13.64 -2.13
C THR A 232 -17.44 13.03 -0.80
N PHE A 233 -16.80 11.92 -0.41
CA PHE A 233 -17.12 11.22 0.83
C PHE A 233 -16.20 11.56 1.99
N ARG A 234 -15.14 12.36 1.77
CA ARG A 234 -14.21 12.81 2.83
C ARG A 234 -13.68 11.65 3.67
N LEU A 235 -13.32 10.57 2.98
CA LEU A 235 -12.83 9.31 3.52
C LEU A 235 -13.87 8.57 4.37
N ASP A 236 -15.17 8.82 4.22
CA ASP A 236 -16.23 7.94 4.72
C ASP A 236 -16.39 6.74 3.76
N LEU A 237 -15.68 5.66 4.05
CA LEU A 237 -15.67 4.48 3.18
C LEU A 237 -16.95 3.66 3.30
N GLN A 238 -17.71 3.79 4.38
CA GLN A 238 -19.02 3.15 4.48
C GLN A 238 -20.02 3.80 3.52
N ALA A 239 -20.10 5.14 3.54
CA ALA A 239 -20.91 5.87 2.57
C ALA A 239 -20.43 5.64 1.12
N THR A 240 -19.12 5.56 0.91
CA THR A 240 -18.54 5.20 -0.40
C THR A 240 -19.00 3.80 -0.84
N ARG A 241 -18.93 2.80 0.05
CA ARG A 241 -19.35 1.43 -0.22
C ARG A 241 -20.83 1.38 -0.61
N GLU A 242 -21.70 2.04 0.15
CA GLU A 242 -23.14 2.11 -0.14
C GLU A 242 -23.43 2.77 -1.49
N TYR A 243 -22.75 3.87 -1.80
CA TYR A 243 -22.83 4.52 -3.11
C TYR A 243 -22.41 3.59 -4.24
N CYS A 244 -21.27 2.90 -4.10
CA CYS A 244 -20.77 1.98 -5.11
C CYS A 244 -21.65 0.73 -5.27
N LEU A 245 -22.30 0.26 -4.21
CA LEU A 245 -23.27 -0.84 -4.28
C LEU A 245 -24.51 -0.51 -5.12
N ALA A 246 -24.86 0.78 -5.22
CA ALA A 246 -26.00 1.24 -6.00
C ALA A 246 -25.71 1.36 -7.51
N ASP A 247 -24.45 1.22 -7.94
CA ASP A 247 -24.04 1.25 -9.35
C ASP A 247 -23.53 -0.13 -9.78
N ASP A 248 -24.30 -0.82 -10.64
CA ASP A 248 -23.97 -2.17 -11.13
C ASP A 248 -22.57 -2.26 -11.76
N ARG A 249 -22.05 -1.16 -12.31
CA ARG A 249 -20.71 -1.10 -12.93
C ARG A 249 -19.57 -1.17 -11.92
N LEU A 250 -19.85 -0.90 -10.64
CA LEU A 250 -18.89 -0.89 -9.53
C LEU A 250 -19.02 -2.14 -8.63
N LEU A 251 -20.06 -2.95 -8.84
CA LEU A 251 -20.44 -4.03 -7.95
C LEU A 251 -19.33 -5.08 -7.75
N GLU A 252 -18.57 -5.44 -8.79
CA GLU A 252 -17.48 -6.42 -8.65
C GLU A 252 -16.30 -5.88 -7.84
N ALA A 253 -16.03 -4.58 -7.88
CA ALA A 253 -15.02 -3.96 -7.02
C ALA A 253 -15.46 -4.01 -5.54
N VAL A 254 -16.74 -3.75 -5.26
CA VAL A 254 -17.29 -3.87 -3.90
C VAL A 254 -17.22 -5.32 -3.42
N LYS A 255 -17.64 -6.29 -4.23
CA LYS A 255 -17.54 -7.73 -3.89
C LYS A 255 -16.11 -8.17 -3.61
N PHE A 256 -15.13 -7.59 -4.31
CA PHE A 256 -13.72 -7.85 -4.05
C PHE A 256 -13.29 -7.33 -2.67
N LEU A 257 -13.65 -6.10 -2.31
CA LEU A 257 -13.33 -5.53 -0.99
C LEU A 257 -14.15 -6.18 0.14
N ASP A 258 -15.31 -6.75 -0.17
CA ASP A 258 -16.17 -7.51 0.76
C ASP A 258 -15.65 -8.91 1.11
N LEU A 259 -14.60 -9.40 0.44
CA LEU A 259 -14.00 -10.71 0.76
C LEU A 259 -13.59 -10.77 2.24
N GLY A 260 -13.86 -11.92 2.87
CA GLY A 260 -13.52 -12.13 4.29
C GLY A 260 -14.30 -11.21 5.23
N GLU A 261 -15.61 -11.05 4.96
CA GLU A 261 -16.53 -10.24 5.75
C GLU A 261 -16.11 -8.76 5.78
N GLY A 262 -15.82 -8.16 4.62
CA GLY A 262 -15.45 -6.74 4.55
C GLY A 262 -13.98 -6.43 4.81
N ALA A 263 -13.10 -7.44 4.80
CA ALA A 263 -11.68 -7.25 5.17
C ALA A 263 -10.94 -6.24 4.28
N GLY A 264 -11.32 -6.07 3.01
CA GLY A 264 -10.73 -5.06 2.14
C GLY A 264 -11.13 -3.64 2.53
N TRP A 265 -12.39 -3.45 2.96
CA TRP A 265 -12.89 -2.18 3.46
C TRP A 265 -12.26 -1.82 4.80
N GLU A 266 -12.19 -2.77 5.73
CA GLU A 266 -11.51 -2.61 7.02
C GLU A 266 -10.05 -2.18 6.85
N LEU A 267 -9.36 -2.75 5.86
CA LEU A 267 -7.98 -2.42 5.54
C LEU A 267 -7.80 -0.99 4.99
N LEU A 268 -8.83 -0.46 4.32
CA LEU A 268 -8.81 0.92 3.86
C LEU A 268 -9.22 1.87 4.99
N GLN A 269 -10.21 1.52 5.80
CA GLN A 269 -10.66 2.27 6.97
C GLN A 269 -11.30 1.33 7.99
N VAL A 270 -10.97 1.52 9.28
CA VAL A 270 -11.64 0.83 10.37
C VAL A 270 -13.12 1.21 10.35
N GLU A 271 -13.98 0.23 10.11
CA GLU A 271 -15.40 0.36 10.40
C GLU A 271 -15.52 0.46 11.93
N ILE A 272 -15.86 1.64 12.45
CA ILE A 272 -16.16 1.76 13.89
C ILE A 272 -17.51 1.08 14.12
N VAL A 273 -17.51 -0.24 14.25
CA VAL A 273 -18.63 -0.96 14.84
C VAL A 273 -18.56 -0.69 16.34
N PHE A 274 -19.16 0.42 16.78
CA PHE A 274 -19.46 0.62 18.19
C PHE A 274 -20.48 -0.45 18.61
N LYS A 275 -20.00 -1.60 19.10
CA LYS A 275 -20.75 -2.49 20.00
C LYS A 275 -19.79 -3.22 20.94
N VAL A 276 -19.51 -2.56 22.07
CA VAL A 276 -19.12 -3.13 23.38
C VAL A 276 -17.80 -3.94 23.34
N TYR A 277 -16.62 -3.40 23.60
CA TYR A 277 -16.13 -2.90 24.90
C TYR A 277 -14.97 -1.92 24.66
N ARG A 278 -15.22 -0.63 24.87
CA ARG A 278 -14.14 0.35 25.09
C ARG A 278 -13.64 0.19 26.53
N LEU A 279 -13.05 -0.96 26.85
CA LEU A 279 -12.07 -1.03 27.93
C LEU A 279 -10.73 -0.91 27.24
N SER A 280 -10.18 0.30 27.26
CA SER A 280 -8.80 0.57 26.92
C SER A 280 -7.93 -0.30 27.84
N ILE A 281 -7.59 -1.53 27.46
CA ILE A 281 -6.62 -2.31 28.23
C ILE A 281 -5.26 -1.71 27.89
N THR A 282 -4.89 -0.65 28.60
CA THR A 282 -3.50 -0.19 28.61
C THR A 282 -2.63 -1.28 29.24
N PRO A 283 -1.31 -1.28 29.01
CA PRO A 283 -0.39 -2.19 29.71
C PRO A 283 -0.59 -2.15 31.24
N GLN A 284 -1.02 -1.02 31.80
CA GLN A 284 -1.36 -0.90 33.21
C GLN A 284 -2.63 -1.67 33.59
N ILE A 285 -3.68 -1.65 32.76
CA ILE A 285 -4.93 -2.39 33.02
C ILE A 285 -4.73 -3.90 32.85
N LEU A 286 -3.91 -4.33 31.88
CA LEU A 286 -3.51 -5.74 31.76
C LEU A 286 -2.72 -6.19 33.00
N ALA A 287 -1.80 -5.35 33.49
CA ALA A 287 -1.05 -5.63 34.71
C ALA A 287 -1.97 -5.74 35.95
N ILE A 288 -2.98 -4.87 36.06
CA ILE A 288 -4.00 -4.94 37.13
C ILE A 288 -4.81 -6.24 37.04
N TYR A 289 -5.24 -6.64 35.84
CA TYR A 289 -6.04 -7.85 35.65
C TYR A 289 -5.22 -9.12 35.98
N VAL A 290 -3.96 -9.17 35.54
CA VAL A 290 -3.01 -10.25 35.89
C VAL A 290 -2.76 -10.28 37.40
N HIS A 291 -2.68 -9.12 38.05
CA HIS A 291 -2.48 -9.02 39.50
C HIS A 291 -3.70 -9.47 40.31
N ILE A 292 -4.92 -9.09 39.91
CA ILE A 292 -6.18 -9.53 40.53
C ILE A 292 -6.39 -11.04 40.37
N TRP A 293 -6.08 -11.58 39.19
CA TRP A 293 -6.18 -13.03 38.96
C TRP A 293 -5.18 -13.82 39.81
N LYS A 294 -3.92 -13.37 39.86
CA LYS A 294 -2.86 -14.02 40.64
C LYS A 294 -3.15 -14.01 42.14
N SER A 295 -3.81 -12.96 42.63
CA SER A 295 -4.20 -12.84 44.05
C SER A 295 -5.42 -13.68 44.44
N HIS A 296 -6.35 -13.95 43.51
CA HIS A 296 -7.52 -14.80 43.79
C HIS A 296 -7.28 -16.29 43.52
N MET A 297 -6.50 -16.63 42.49
CA MET A 297 -6.33 -18.01 42.03
C MET A 297 -4.98 -18.64 42.42
N GLY A 298 -4.03 -17.85 42.93
CA GLY A 298 -2.74 -18.35 43.42
C GLY A 298 -1.71 -18.73 42.33
N PHE A 299 -2.03 -18.55 41.04
CA PHE A 299 -1.11 -18.81 39.92
C PHE A 299 -1.20 -17.72 38.84
N SER A 300 -0.16 -17.61 38.01
CA SER A 300 -0.09 -16.61 36.93
C SER A 300 -0.97 -17.03 35.74
N PRO A 301 -1.88 -16.17 35.25
CA PRO A 301 -2.71 -16.49 34.08
C PRO A 301 -1.89 -16.66 32.80
N LEU A 302 -0.67 -16.11 32.72
CA LEU A 302 0.26 -16.29 31.58
C LEU A 302 0.71 -17.75 31.34
N GLN A 303 0.48 -18.65 32.31
CA GLN A 303 0.77 -20.08 32.17
C GLN A 303 -0.47 -20.91 31.76
N SER A 304 -1.64 -20.28 31.62
CA SER A 304 -2.87 -20.94 31.17
C SER A 304 -2.94 -20.96 29.63
N PRO A 305 -3.08 -22.14 29.00
CA PRO A 305 -3.27 -22.24 27.55
C PRO A 305 -4.48 -21.43 27.06
N ALA A 306 -5.58 -21.38 27.85
CA ALA A 306 -6.78 -20.63 27.50
C ALA A 306 -6.59 -19.10 27.60
N PHE A 307 -5.69 -18.63 28.47
CA PHE A 307 -5.36 -17.21 28.56
C PHE A 307 -4.39 -16.79 27.46
N GLN A 308 -3.44 -17.66 27.07
CA GLN A 308 -2.63 -17.40 25.87
C GLN A 308 -3.46 -17.45 24.59
N GLU A 309 -4.43 -18.36 24.49
CA GLU A 309 -5.39 -18.33 23.38
C GLU A 309 -6.25 -17.06 23.39
N PHE A 310 -6.63 -16.53 24.57
CA PHE A 310 -7.30 -15.24 24.69
C PHE A 310 -6.40 -14.07 24.27
N ILE A 311 -5.13 -14.02 24.69
CA ILE A 311 -4.18 -13.00 24.24
C ILE A 311 -3.96 -13.11 22.72
N ASP A 312 -3.70 -14.31 22.20
CA ASP A 312 -3.44 -14.55 20.77
C ASP A 312 -4.68 -14.38 19.88
N LYS A 313 -5.90 -14.54 20.39
CA LYS A 313 -7.12 -14.23 19.63
C LYS A 313 -7.56 -12.79 19.79
N PHE A 314 -7.40 -12.21 20.98
CA PHE A 314 -7.96 -10.91 21.33
C PHE A 314 -6.98 -9.77 21.07
N LEU A 315 -5.71 -9.86 21.47
CA LEU A 315 -4.68 -8.84 21.17
C LEU A 315 -4.20 -8.94 19.73
N TYR A 316 -3.92 -10.13 19.22
CA TYR A 316 -3.53 -10.32 17.81
C TYR A 316 -4.71 -10.00 16.87
N GLY A 317 -5.94 -10.36 17.24
CA GLY A 317 -7.15 -9.92 16.54
C GLY A 317 -7.31 -8.40 16.51
N TYR A 318 -7.21 -7.72 17.66
CA TYR A 318 -7.31 -6.25 17.75
C TYR A 318 -6.20 -5.51 16.99
N VAL A 319 -4.97 -6.02 17.04
CA VAL A 319 -3.82 -5.44 16.33
C VAL A 319 -3.94 -5.63 14.82
N ILE A 320 -4.57 -6.71 14.35
CA ILE A 320 -4.88 -6.94 12.93
C ILE A 320 -6.07 -6.07 12.48
N SER A 321 -7.04 -5.78 13.35
CA SER A 321 -8.23 -4.94 13.05
C SER A 321 -7.99 -3.43 13.00
N LEU A 322 -6.75 -2.95 13.18
CA LEU A 322 -6.41 -1.52 13.21
C LEU A 322 -5.75 -1.01 11.92
N ALA A 323 -5.67 -1.83 10.88
CA ALA A 323 -5.02 -1.44 9.65
C ALA A 323 -5.91 -0.52 8.79
N ALA A 324 -6.08 0.75 9.16
CA ALA A 324 -6.79 1.75 8.34
C ALA A 324 -5.80 2.60 7.52
N MET A 325 -5.51 2.19 6.29
CA MET A 325 -4.55 2.92 5.44
C MET A 325 -4.99 4.35 5.12
N LEU A 326 -6.30 4.59 4.97
CA LEU A 326 -6.88 5.89 4.64
C LEU A 326 -7.40 6.65 5.88
N ASN A 327 -6.87 6.35 7.08
CA ASN A 327 -7.25 7.11 8.27
C ASN A 327 -6.81 8.58 8.15
N PRO A 328 -7.69 9.58 8.40
CA PRO A 328 -7.29 10.98 8.43
C PRO A 328 -6.21 11.28 9.47
N ASP A 329 -6.22 10.57 10.60
CA ASP A 329 -5.18 10.65 11.62
C ASP A 329 -4.02 9.72 11.25
N PHE A 330 -2.87 10.31 10.93
CA PHE A 330 -1.67 9.56 10.54
C PHE A 330 -1.16 8.62 11.65
N GLN A 331 -1.43 8.94 12.92
CA GLN A 331 -1.01 8.12 14.06
C GLN A 331 -1.78 6.79 14.14
N GLN A 332 -2.94 6.73 13.49
CA GLN A 332 -3.79 5.54 13.45
C GLN A 332 -3.58 4.71 12.18
N ARG A 333 -2.68 5.15 11.28
CA ARG A 333 -2.36 4.36 10.08
C ARG A 333 -1.40 3.23 10.45
N PRO A 334 -1.58 2.03 9.88
CA PRO A 334 -0.66 0.92 10.11
C PRO A 334 0.71 1.20 9.50
N ILE A 335 1.72 0.45 9.94
CA ILE A 335 2.97 0.33 9.20
C ILE A 335 2.81 -0.69 8.05
N ALA A 336 3.68 -0.63 7.04
CA ALA A 336 3.61 -1.52 5.89
C ALA A 336 3.64 -3.02 6.26
N GLU A 337 4.43 -3.40 7.28
CA GLU A 337 4.48 -4.78 7.77
C GLU A 337 3.12 -5.28 8.32
N ALA A 338 2.38 -4.42 9.03
CA ALA A 338 1.05 -4.76 9.53
C ALA A 338 0.05 -4.95 8.37
N VAL A 339 0.16 -4.13 7.31
CA VAL A 339 -0.67 -4.27 6.10
C VAL A 339 -0.41 -5.61 5.40
N ILE A 340 0.85 -6.07 5.31
CA ILE A 340 1.19 -7.37 4.68
C ILE A 340 0.55 -8.55 5.42
N ASN A 341 0.46 -8.45 6.75
CA ASN A 341 -0.07 -9.49 7.62
C ASN A 341 -1.59 -9.41 7.81
N HIS A 342 -2.25 -8.40 7.23
CA HIS A 342 -3.70 -8.27 7.29
C HIS A 342 -4.41 -9.45 6.60
N ARG A 343 -5.55 -9.91 7.13
CA ARG A 343 -6.24 -11.12 6.61
C ARG A 343 -6.59 -11.03 5.12
N PHE A 344 -6.89 -9.81 4.65
CA PHE A 344 -7.18 -9.53 3.24
C PHE A 344 -5.96 -9.76 2.33
N THR A 345 -4.78 -9.28 2.73
CA THR A 345 -3.53 -9.30 1.94
C THR A 345 -2.78 -10.63 2.08
N ALA A 346 -2.87 -11.27 3.25
CA ALA A 346 -2.33 -12.61 3.48
C ALA A 346 -3.03 -13.70 2.63
N GLY A 347 -4.12 -13.34 1.93
CA GLY A 347 -4.85 -14.26 1.05
C GLY A 347 -5.70 -15.26 1.81
N ALA A 348 -5.91 -15.08 3.12
CA ALA A 348 -6.77 -15.94 3.95
C ALA A 348 -8.25 -15.86 3.56
N VAL A 349 -8.62 -14.87 2.74
CA VAL A 349 -9.99 -14.57 2.28
C VAL A 349 -10.32 -15.14 0.89
N LEU A 350 -9.37 -15.82 0.23
CA LEU A 350 -9.49 -16.40 -1.12
C LEU A 350 -9.62 -17.92 -1.10
#